data_AF-A0A1C6ZTP7-F1
#
_entry.id   AF-A0A1C6ZTP7-F1
#
_cell.length_a   1.000
_cell.length_b   1.000
_cell.length_c   1.000
_cell.angle_alpha   90.00
_cell.angle_beta   90.00
_cell.angle_gamma   90.00
#
_symmetry.space_group_name_H-M   'P 1'
#
loop_
_entity.id
_entity.type
_entity.pdbx_description
1 polymer ?
#
loop_
_entity_poly.entity_id
_entity_poly.type
_entity_poly.pdbx_seq_one_letter_code
_entity_poly.pdbx_strand_id
1 'polypeptide(L)'
;MAIKILFLIVCFIAIIITPVPLRWLTNPMNVPAICLICWITIFNTISFINALIWGGNDDQFETSWKGAIFCDIEIKFIIASSAGMMAATTAMSRNLARVMEQTGPLYKTKSVRRRELIQDLLICFWPPIYLMSVHYIVQPNRYYIVRYVGCTPSVDNSWPTIPLIYIWPPIIGFAAAYYASRSIYLVRNYQKKFSEDVNSSISGASKSRFMRLFIISTFMVSINFPIVLYIFYHNLKYPMIPYSWHLVHTQGWGYIPYIKNDSIQFDHWIPAFAGIVCFIFFGTGREATQIYKRWFEAVGLGAYFPDLLLRKKALIKTGGGSSMGSWVSRKLFSSFSTS
;
A
#
# COMPACT_ATOMS: atom_id res chain seq x y z
N MET A 1 -16.05 -19.02 16.42
CA MET A 1 -15.39 -19.87 15.38
C MET A 1 -15.59 -19.34 13.96
N ALA A 2 -16.82 -19.08 13.48
CA ALA A 2 -17.07 -18.62 12.10
C ALA A 2 -16.35 -17.30 11.72
N ILE A 3 -16.36 -16.31 12.60
CA ILE A 3 -15.70 -15.00 12.37
C ILE A 3 -14.18 -15.15 12.16
N LYS A 4 -13.53 -16.03 12.94
CA LYS A 4 -12.10 -16.35 12.78
C LYS A 4 -11.81 -16.94 11.40
N ILE A 5 -12.60 -17.93 10.98
CA ILE A 5 -12.40 -18.60 9.69
C ILE A 5 -12.57 -17.58 8.56
N LEU A 6 -13.61 -16.74 8.62
CA LEU A 6 -13.81 -15.67 7.66
C LEU A 6 -12.61 -14.72 7.61
N PHE A 7 -12.11 -14.27 8.77
CA PHE A 7 -10.95 -13.38 8.85
C PHE A 7 -9.69 -14.01 8.24
N LEU A 8 -9.41 -15.27 8.55
CA LEU A 8 -8.28 -16.01 7.98
C LEU A 8 -8.38 -16.13 6.46
N ILE A 9 -9.57 -16.45 5.93
CA ILE A 9 -9.81 -16.55 4.49
C ILE A 9 -9.56 -15.19 3.81
N VAL A 10 -10.12 -14.11 4.37
CA VAL A 10 -9.98 -12.76 3.81
C VAL A 10 -8.50 -12.32 3.83
N CYS A 11 -7.80 -12.51 4.96
CA CYS A 11 -6.38 -12.18 5.06
C CYS A 11 -5.53 -13.01 4.09
N PHE A 12 -5.79 -14.32 3.99
CA PHE A 12 -5.07 -15.20 3.07
C PHE A 12 -5.25 -14.78 1.61
N ILE A 13 -6.50 -14.50 1.21
CA ILE A 13 -6.81 -13.96 -0.11
C ILE A 13 -6.05 -12.64 -0.31
N ALA A 14 -6.13 -11.71 0.63
CA ALA A 14 -5.44 -10.41 0.56
C ALA A 14 -3.91 -10.56 0.39
N ILE A 15 -3.27 -11.48 1.11
CA ILE A 15 -1.82 -11.75 1.01
C ILE A 15 -1.44 -12.22 -0.39
N ILE A 16 -2.28 -13.04 -1.03
CA ILE A 16 -1.99 -13.57 -2.37
C ILE A 16 -2.23 -12.50 -3.44
N ILE A 17 -3.37 -11.80 -3.38
CA ILE A 17 -3.80 -10.90 -4.47
C ILE A 17 -3.12 -9.53 -4.42
N THR A 18 -2.83 -9.00 -3.22
CA THR A 18 -2.35 -7.61 -3.05
C THR A 18 -0.95 -7.37 -3.63
N PRO A 19 0.02 -8.31 -3.57
CA PRO A 19 1.35 -8.14 -4.19
C PRO A 19 1.37 -8.27 -5.71
N VAL A 20 0.34 -8.88 -6.32
CA VAL A 20 0.27 -9.13 -7.76
C VAL A 20 0.59 -7.86 -8.58
N PRO A 21 0.06 -6.67 -8.21
CA PRO A 21 0.36 -5.41 -8.89
C PRO A 21 1.75 -4.85 -8.82
N LEU A 22 2.60 -5.33 -7.91
CA LEU A 22 3.96 -4.80 -7.77
C LEU A 22 4.76 -4.94 -9.06
N ARG A 23 4.55 -6.02 -9.84
CA ARG A 23 5.34 -6.31 -11.04
C ARG A 23 5.17 -5.26 -12.16
N TRP A 24 4.04 -4.56 -12.24
CA TRP A 24 3.81 -3.54 -13.26
C TRP A 24 3.85 -2.11 -12.72
N LEU A 25 3.94 -1.94 -11.40
CA LEU A 25 4.07 -0.63 -10.75
C LEU A 25 5.53 -0.15 -10.68
N THR A 26 6.49 -0.78 -11.37
CA THR A 26 7.94 -0.48 -11.30
C THR A 26 8.36 0.93 -11.75
N ASN A 27 7.43 1.74 -12.28
CA ASN A 27 7.72 3.14 -12.58
C ASN A 27 7.86 3.94 -11.27
N PRO A 28 8.91 4.76 -11.09
CA PRO A 28 9.10 5.57 -9.88
C PRO A 28 7.94 6.54 -9.59
N MET A 29 7.09 6.88 -10.57
CA MET A 29 5.84 7.64 -10.32
C MET A 29 4.83 6.89 -9.43
N ASN A 30 4.97 5.57 -9.30
CA ASN A 30 4.07 4.69 -8.56
C ASN A 30 4.64 4.25 -7.20
N VAL A 31 5.74 4.85 -6.74
CA VAL A 31 6.36 4.52 -5.44
C VAL A 31 5.35 4.60 -4.29
N PRO A 32 4.46 5.62 -4.20
CA PRO A 32 3.42 5.63 -3.17
C PRO A 32 2.47 4.41 -3.23
N ALA A 33 2.10 3.97 -4.44
CA ALA A 33 1.25 2.79 -4.60
C ALA A 33 1.96 1.49 -4.21
N ILE A 34 3.26 1.38 -4.51
CA ILE A 34 4.10 0.26 -4.05
C ILE A 34 4.17 0.26 -2.52
N CYS A 35 4.46 1.40 -1.90
CA CYS A 35 4.50 1.53 -0.44
C CYS A 35 3.17 1.12 0.20
N LEU A 36 2.04 1.57 -0.35
CA LEU A 36 0.71 1.19 0.13
C LEU A 36 0.50 -0.33 0.06
N ILE A 37 0.83 -0.95 -1.07
CA ILE A 37 0.73 -2.40 -1.25
C ILE A 37 1.61 -3.14 -0.23
N CYS A 38 2.86 -2.70 -0.04
CA CYS A 38 3.76 -3.30 0.94
C CYS A 38 3.19 -3.23 2.36
N TRP A 39 2.68 -2.07 2.79
CA TRP A 39 2.06 -1.92 4.12
C TRP A 39 0.86 -2.84 4.31
N ILE A 40 -0.04 -2.88 3.31
CA ILE A 40 -1.24 -3.74 3.37
C ILE A 40 -0.84 -5.21 3.42
N THR A 41 0.11 -5.64 2.59
CA THR A 41 0.58 -7.04 2.59
C THR A 41 1.22 -7.40 3.93
N ILE A 42 2.14 -6.57 4.45
CA ILE A 42 2.80 -6.81 5.74
C ILE A 42 1.76 -6.95 6.86
N PHE A 43 0.81 -6.02 6.94
CA PHE A 43 -0.22 -6.05 7.99
C PHE A 43 -1.12 -7.29 7.90
N ASN A 44 -1.53 -7.68 6.69
CA ASN A 44 -2.32 -8.89 6.48
C ASN A 44 -1.54 -10.17 6.80
N THR A 45 -0.24 -10.22 6.47
CA THR A 45 0.63 -11.34 6.83
C THR A 45 0.75 -11.47 8.34
N ILE A 46 0.98 -10.37 9.05
CA ILE A 46 0.99 -10.34 10.52
C ILE A 46 -0.34 -10.84 11.07
N SER A 47 -1.46 -10.24 10.63
CA SER A 47 -2.80 -10.61 11.08
C SER A 47 -3.13 -12.09 10.86
N PHE A 48 -2.72 -12.65 9.71
CA PHE A 48 -2.91 -14.05 9.40
C PHE A 48 -2.11 -14.97 10.33
N ILE A 49 -0.81 -14.69 10.51
CA ILE A 49 0.06 -15.45 11.42
C ILE A 49 -0.50 -15.39 12.85
N ASN A 50 -0.92 -14.22 13.28
CA ASN A 50 -1.46 -14.00 14.62
C ASN A 50 -2.73 -14.81 14.88
N ALA A 51 -3.67 -14.79 13.94
CA ALA A 51 -4.91 -15.54 14.04
C ALA A 51 -4.69 -17.06 13.99
N LEU A 52 -3.59 -17.54 13.39
CA LEU A 52 -3.17 -18.94 13.43
C LEU A 52 -2.59 -19.33 14.80
N ILE A 53 -1.68 -18.52 15.35
CA ILE A 53 -0.99 -18.82 16.62
C ILE A 53 -1.93 -18.65 17.82
N TRP A 54 -2.60 -17.50 17.92
CA TRP A 54 -3.39 -17.10 19.11
C TRP A 54 -4.90 -17.18 18.90
N GLY A 55 -5.35 -17.95 17.91
CA GLY A 55 -6.77 -18.15 17.63
C GLY A 55 -7.37 -19.43 18.23
N GLY A 56 -6.68 -20.11 19.15
CA GLY A 56 -7.11 -21.37 19.77
C GLY A 56 -8.28 -21.24 20.75
N ASN A 57 -8.67 -22.38 21.34
CA ASN A 57 -9.62 -22.43 22.46
C ASN A 57 -9.02 -21.78 23.72
N ASP A 58 -9.82 -21.51 24.74
CA ASP A 58 -9.42 -20.71 25.91
C ASP A 58 -8.18 -21.27 26.62
N ASP A 59 -8.15 -22.58 26.88
CA ASP A 59 -7.02 -23.26 27.53
C ASP A 59 -5.74 -23.22 26.67
N GLN A 60 -5.90 -23.30 25.35
CA GLN A 60 -4.79 -23.22 24.39
C GLN A 60 -4.26 -21.79 24.28
N PHE A 61 -5.13 -20.78 24.37
CA PHE A 61 -4.74 -19.39 24.25
C PHE A 61 -3.87 -18.94 25.44
N GLU A 62 -4.23 -19.31 26.67
CA GLU A 62 -3.46 -18.94 27.86
C GLU A 62 -2.09 -19.62 27.92
N THR A 63 -1.98 -20.82 27.36
CA THR A 63 -0.73 -21.58 27.26
C THR A 63 0.05 -21.33 25.96
N SER A 64 -0.49 -20.47 25.07
CA SER A 64 0.13 -20.17 23.78
C SER A 64 1.48 -19.49 23.93
N TRP A 65 2.30 -19.62 22.88
CA TRP A 65 3.61 -18.99 22.80
C TRP A 65 3.56 -17.49 23.12
N LYS A 66 4.50 -17.04 23.95
CA LYS A 66 4.62 -15.64 24.40
C LYS A 66 5.13 -14.68 23.31
N GLY A 67 5.38 -15.15 22.09
CA GLY A 67 5.76 -14.30 20.96
C GLY A 67 7.15 -13.68 21.05
N ALA A 68 8.09 -14.32 21.75
CA ALA A 68 9.43 -13.77 21.97
C ALA A 68 10.11 -13.34 20.66
N ILE A 69 10.68 -12.12 20.63
CA ILE A 69 11.30 -11.46 19.46
C ILE A 69 10.28 -11.05 18.39
N PHE A 70 9.38 -11.95 18.02
CA PHE A 70 8.37 -11.72 16.99
C PHE A 70 7.45 -10.56 17.37
N CYS A 71 6.83 -10.61 18.55
CA CYS A 71 5.96 -9.53 19.02
C CYS A 71 6.69 -8.20 19.17
N ASP A 72 7.96 -8.19 19.60
CA ASP A 72 8.72 -6.94 19.77
C ASP A 72 8.92 -6.20 18.44
N ILE A 73 9.08 -6.94 17.34
CA ILE A 73 9.17 -6.39 15.99
C ILE A 73 7.78 -6.02 15.48
N GLU A 74 6.83 -6.92 15.65
CA GLU A 74 5.49 -6.82 15.11
C GLU A 74 4.73 -5.58 15.61
N ILE A 75 4.76 -5.31 16.91
CA ILE A 75 4.06 -4.15 17.48
C ILE A 75 4.55 -2.82 16.89
N LYS A 76 5.81 -2.76 16.44
CA LYS A 76 6.36 -1.55 15.80
C LYS A 76 5.79 -1.40 14.40
N PHE A 77 5.58 -2.48 13.66
CA PHE A 77 4.85 -2.43 12.39
C PHE A 77 3.37 -2.09 12.58
N ILE A 78 2.71 -2.68 13.59
CA ILE A 78 1.30 -2.40 13.88
C ILE A 78 1.09 -0.92 14.22
N ILE A 79 1.86 -0.35 15.15
CA ILE A 79 1.66 1.06 15.53
C ILE A 79 1.92 2.03 14.37
N ALA A 80 2.84 1.67 13.46
CA ALA A 80 3.20 2.49 12.31
C ALA A 80 2.28 2.32 11.11
N SER A 81 1.56 1.20 11.02
CA SER A 81 0.79 0.79 9.84
C SER A 81 -0.28 1.78 9.41
N SER A 82 -1.07 2.29 10.35
CA SER A 82 -2.12 3.28 10.08
C SER A 82 -1.56 4.54 9.44
N ALA A 83 -0.51 5.11 10.04
CA ALA A 83 0.17 6.27 9.51
C ALA A 83 0.87 5.98 8.18
N GLY A 84 1.51 4.81 8.02
CA GLY A 84 2.18 4.39 6.79
C GLY A 84 1.22 4.26 5.61
N MET A 85 0.06 3.62 5.79
CA MET A 85 -0.97 3.51 4.76
C MET A 85 -1.57 4.88 4.40
N MET A 86 -1.85 5.72 5.40
CA MET A 86 -2.35 7.08 5.17
C MET A 86 -1.33 7.97 4.48
N ALA A 87 -0.05 7.85 4.83
CA ALA A 87 1.04 8.60 4.22
C ALA A 87 1.26 8.19 2.76
N ALA A 88 1.23 6.89 2.47
CA ALA A 88 1.30 6.37 1.10
C ALA A 88 0.12 6.87 0.25
N THR A 89 -1.09 6.87 0.83
CA THR A 89 -2.29 7.41 0.16
C THR A 89 -2.17 8.92 -0.10
N THR A 90 -1.62 9.67 0.86
CA THR A 90 -1.37 11.12 0.74
C THR A 90 -0.38 11.42 -0.38
N ALA A 91 0.75 10.71 -0.41
CA ALA A 91 1.75 10.85 -1.47
C ALA A 91 1.16 10.51 -2.85
N MET A 92 0.30 9.47 -2.92
CA MET A 92 -0.43 9.13 -4.14
C MET A 92 -1.38 10.25 -4.58
N SER A 93 -2.21 10.81 -3.69
CA SER A 93 -3.10 11.94 -4.01
C SER A 93 -2.32 13.17 -4.47
N ARG A 94 -1.20 13.47 -3.82
CA ARG A 94 -0.32 14.59 -4.18
C ARG A 94 0.28 14.41 -5.57
N ASN A 95 0.73 13.20 -5.91
CA ASN A 95 1.28 12.92 -7.24
C ASN A 95 0.21 13.07 -8.32
N LEU A 96 -1.02 12.66 -8.04
CA LEU A 96 -2.15 12.89 -8.94
C LEU A 96 -2.41 14.38 -9.14
N ALA A 97 -2.54 15.17 -8.07
CA ALA A 97 -2.73 16.62 -8.17
C ALA A 97 -1.63 17.29 -9.02
N ARG A 98 -0.36 16.92 -8.80
CA ARG A 98 0.77 17.45 -9.56
C ARG A 98 0.70 17.14 -11.05
N VAL A 99 0.34 15.91 -11.42
CA VAL A 99 0.20 15.51 -12.83
C VAL A 99 -0.89 16.34 -13.51
N MET A 100 -1.93 16.73 -12.78
CA MET A 100 -3.04 17.54 -13.32
C MET A 100 -2.73 19.04 -13.39
N GLU A 101 -1.90 19.56 -12.49
CA GLU A 101 -1.49 20.98 -12.49
C GLU A 101 -0.44 21.27 -13.57
N GLN A 102 0.33 20.27 -13.98
CA GLN A 102 1.35 20.42 -15.02
C GLN A 102 0.72 20.75 -16.38
N THR A 103 0.85 22.01 -16.79
CA THR A 103 0.45 22.54 -18.09
C THR A 103 1.70 22.73 -18.96
N GLY A 104 2.18 21.66 -19.59
CA GLY A 104 3.36 21.72 -20.46
C GLY A 104 3.91 20.34 -20.86
N PRO A 105 4.94 20.29 -21.74
CA PRO A 105 5.53 19.02 -22.18
C PRO A 105 6.06 18.21 -20.99
N LEU A 106 5.71 16.92 -20.95
CA LEU A 106 5.98 15.97 -19.86
C LEU A 106 7.48 15.64 -19.64
N TYR A 107 8.40 16.37 -20.27
CA TYR A 107 9.82 16.11 -20.15
C TYR A 107 10.36 16.65 -18.83
N LYS A 108 10.37 15.79 -17.81
CA LYS A 108 11.03 16.08 -16.53
C LYS A 108 12.52 15.77 -16.64
N THR A 109 13.36 16.73 -16.25
CA THR A 109 14.80 16.51 -16.07
C THR A 109 15.03 15.41 -15.01
N LYS A 110 16.13 14.65 -15.13
CA LYS A 110 16.52 13.62 -14.16
C LYS A 110 16.57 14.15 -12.71
N SER A 111 17.02 15.39 -12.52
CA SER A 111 17.06 16.05 -11.20
C SER A 111 15.68 16.24 -10.58
N VAL A 112 14.71 16.73 -11.36
CA VAL A 112 13.31 16.91 -10.92
C VAL A 112 12.70 15.57 -10.51
N ARG A 113 12.88 14.53 -11.34
CA ARG A 113 12.38 13.18 -11.05
C ARG A 113 12.99 12.61 -9.76
N ARG A 114 14.28 12.84 -9.50
CA ARG A 114 14.96 12.40 -8.27
C ARG A 114 14.40 13.14 -7.05
N ARG A 115 14.19 14.46 -7.15
CA ARG A 115 13.60 15.26 -6.06
C ARG A 115 12.17 14.81 -5.73
N GLU A 116 11.37 14.52 -6.75
CA GLU A 116 10.01 13.98 -6.57
C GLU A 116 10.05 12.63 -5.85
N LEU A 117 10.90 11.70 -6.31
CA LEU A 117 11.08 10.40 -5.66
C LEU A 117 11.49 10.53 -4.19
N ILE A 118 12.47 11.40 -3.88
CA ILE A 118 12.92 11.62 -2.50
C ILE A 118 11.76 12.15 -1.65
N GLN A 119 10.99 13.11 -2.17
CA GLN A 119 9.84 13.64 -1.44
C GLN A 119 8.79 12.57 -1.18
N ASP A 120 8.52 11.68 -2.14
CA ASP A 120 7.54 10.61 -2.00
C ASP A 120 8.00 9.58 -0.97
N LEU A 121 9.28 9.19 -1.00
CA LEU A 121 9.88 8.31 0.01
C LEU A 121 9.84 8.94 1.40
N LEU A 122 10.19 10.23 1.52
CA LEU A 122 10.11 10.95 2.80
C LEU A 122 8.68 10.97 3.32
N ILE A 123 7.68 11.29 2.50
CA ILE A 123 6.28 11.27 2.93
C ILE A 123 5.86 9.86 3.36
N CYS A 124 6.21 8.82 2.60
CA CYS A 124 5.78 7.44 2.90
C CYS A 124 6.47 6.83 4.12
N PHE A 125 7.74 7.17 4.40
CA PHE A 125 8.55 6.50 5.42
C PHE A 125 8.81 7.35 6.67
N TRP A 126 8.78 8.69 6.59
CA TRP A 126 9.03 9.53 7.76
C TRP A 126 8.01 9.30 8.89
N PRO A 127 6.68 9.37 8.66
CA PRO A 127 5.70 9.15 9.72
C PRO A 127 5.77 7.76 10.38
N PRO A 128 5.84 6.64 9.65
CA PRO A 128 5.91 5.33 10.30
C PRO A 128 7.23 5.14 11.07
N ILE A 129 8.38 5.60 10.54
CA ILE A 129 9.66 5.52 11.26
C ILE A 129 9.59 6.33 12.55
N TYR A 130 9.07 7.56 12.49
CA TYR A 130 8.88 8.39 13.67
C TYR A 130 8.05 7.66 14.74
N LEU A 131 6.88 7.12 14.38
CA LEU A 131 6.00 6.41 15.31
C LEU A 131 6.67 5.16 15.91
N MET A 132 7.40 4.39 15.12
CA MET A 132 8.15 3.24 15.62
C MET A 132 9.18 3.65 16.68
N SER A 133 9.91 4.75 16.43
CA SER A 133 10.96 5.25 17.31
C SER A 133 10.39 5.84 18.60
N VAL A 134 9.39 6.71 18.53
CA VAL A 134 8.87 7.40 19.72
C VAL A 134 7.95 6.53 20.57
N HIS A 135 7.40 5.44 20.03
CA HIS A 135 6.53 4.52 20.76
C HIS A 135 7.15 4.04 22.08
N TYR A 136 8.46 3.78 22.12
CA TYR A 136 9.15 3.32 23.32
C TYR A 136 8.92 4.23 24.54
N ILE A 137 8.85 5.55 24.32
CA ILE A 137 8.70 6.55 25.40
C ILE A 137 7.40 6.34 26.20
N VAL A 138 6.34 5.88 25.52
CA VAL A 138 4.99 5.72 26.07
C VAL A 138 4.56 4.25 26.07
N GLN A 139 5.51 3.32 26.15
CA GLN A 139 5.26 1.88 26.08
C GLN A 139 5.37 1.24 27.48
N PRO A 140 4.26 1.04 28.22
CA PRO A 140 4.33 0.60 29.63
C PRO A 140 4.60 -0.90 29.79
N ASN A 141 4.17 -1.70 28.81
CA ASN A 141 4.46 -3.12 28.71
C ASN A 141 5.12 -3.39 27.37
N ARG A 142 5.94 -4.45 27.27
CA ARG A 142 6.53 -4.84 25.99
C ARG A 142 5.48 -5.00 24.91
N TYR A 143 4.42 -5.76 25.19
CA TYR A 143 3.26 -5.93 24.34
C TYR A 143 2.21 -6.70 25.13
N TYR A 144 0.98 -6.74 24.63
CA TYR A 144 -0.04 -7.65 25.10
C TYR A 144 -0.45 -8.58 23.97
N ILE A 145 -0.95 -9.76 24.34
CA ILE A 145 -1.42 -10.77 23.39
C ILE A 145 -2.94 -10.78 23.49
N VAL A 146 -3.62 -10.40 22.40
CA VAL A 146 -5.07 -10.43 22.30
C VAL A 146 -5.49 -11.66 21.51
N ARG A 147 -6.53 -12.36 21.98
CA ARG A 147 -7.08 -13.51 21.24
C ARG A 147 -7.48 -13.12 19.81
N TYR A 148 -7.13 -13.95 18.83
CA TYR A 148 -7.32 -13.75 17.38
C TYR A 148 -6.51 -12.61 16.74
N VAL A 149 -6.21 -11.54 17.48
CA VAL A 149 -5.48 -10.37 17.00
C VAL A 149 -3.96 -10.56 17.13
N GLY A 150 -3.50 -11.27 18.16
CA GLY A 150 -2.09 -11.54 18.44
C GLY A 150 -1.39 -10.43 19.21
N CYS A 151 -0.14 -10.14 18.85
CA CYS A 151 0.66 -9.13 19.53
C CYS A 151 0.06 -7.75 19.27
N THR A 152 -0.07 -6.93 20.31
CA THR A 152 -0.64 -5.59 20.18
C THR A 152 0.19 -4.58 20.97
N PRO A 153 0.46 -3.39 20.41
CA PRO A 153 1.26 -2.37 21.08
C PRO A 153 0.57 -1.87 22.34
N SER A 154 1.32 -1.86 23.45
CA SER A 154 0.92 -1.20 24.69
C SER A 154 1.27 0.27 24.63
N VAL A 155 0.29 1.13 24.88
CA VAL A 155 0.46 2.58 24.87
C VAL A 155 -0.10 3.13 26.18
N ASP A 156 0.70 3.92 26.87
CA ASP A 156 0.35 4.53 28.14
C ASP A 156 -0.70 5.63 27.96
N ASN A 157 -1.59 5.81 28.95
CA ASN A 157 -2.66 6.82 28.90
C ASN A 157 -2.21 8.18 29.45
N SER A 158 -0.92 8.49 29.37
CA SER A 158 -0.39 9.78 29.82
C SER A 158 -0.47 10.85 28.74
N TRP A 159 -0.42 12.11 29.17
CA TRP A 159 -0.49 13.25 28.26
C TRP A 159 0.53 13.24 27.09
N PRO A 160 1.78 12.72 27.22
CA PRO A 160 2.73 12.67 26.11
C PRO A 160 2.29 11.74 24.97
N THR A 161 1.41 10.78 25.23
CA THR A 161 0.89 9.87 24.20
C THR A 161 0.17 10.60 23.08
N ILE A 162 -0.48 11.73 23.38
CA ILE A 162 -1.19 12.53 22.39
C ILE A 162 -0.23 13.08 21.32
N PRO A 163 0.77 13.92 21.66
CA PRO A 163 1.70 14.47 20.67
C PRO A 163 2.64 13.42 20.07
N LEU A 164 2.94 12.32 20.78
CA LEU A 164 3.86 11.29 20.29
C LEU A 164 3.20 10.29 19.35
N ILE A 165 1.95 9.89 19.62
CA ILE A 165 1.28 8.79 18.90
C ILE A 165 -0.04 9.24 18.28
N TYR A 166 -1.00 9.69 19.08
CA TYR A 166 -2.39 9.82 18.63
C TYR A 166 -2.63 10.94 17.61
N ILE A 167 -1.85 12.03 17.64
CA ILE A 167 -2.07 13.19 16.76
C ILE A 167 -1.65 12.95 15.30
N TRP A 168 -0.73 12.01 15.05
CA TRP A 168 -0.11 11.85 13.74
C TRP A 168 -1.04 11.28 12.67
N PRO A 169 -1.83 10.21 12.90
CA PRO A 169 -2.78 9.74 11.90
C PRO A 169 -3.80 10.81 11.45
N PRO A 170 -4.40 11.62 12.35
CA PRO A 170 -5.21 12.78 11.96
C PRO A 170 -4.47 13.82 11.12
N ILE A 171 -3.26 14.24 11.50
CA ILE A 171 -2.47 15.22 10.74
C ILE A 171 -2.23 14.75 9.31
N ILE A 172 -1.80 13.49 9.14
CA ILE A 172 -1.58 12.89 7.83
C ILE A 172 -2.92 12.76 7.08
N GLY A 173 -4.00 12.42 7.79
CA GLY A 173 -5.34 12.35 7.24
C GLY A 173 -5.83 13.68 6.66
N PHE A 174 -5.60 14.80 7.35
CA PHE A 174 -5.93 16.13 6.84
C PHE A 174 -5.11 16.47 5.58
N ALA A 175 -3.81 16.12 5.56
CA ALA A 175 -3.00 16.29 4.35
C ALA A 175 -3.54 15.44 3.19
N ALA A 176 -3.95 14.19 3.46
CA ALA A 176 -4.56 13.31 2.46
C ALA A 176 -5.86 13.91 1.90
N ALA A 177 -6.75 14.38 2.77
CA ALA A 177 -8.01 15.02 2.40
C ALA A 177 -7.80 16.29 1.58
N TYR A 178 -6.80 17.11 1.93
CA TYR A 178 -6.43 18.29 1.15
C TYR A 178 -5.98 17.93 -0.27
N TYR A 179 -5.05 16.99 -0.44
CA TYR A 179 -4.60 16.61 -1.79
C TYR A 179 -5.65 15.86 -2.60
N ALA A 180 -6.49 15.04 -1.95
CA ALA A 180 -7.61 14.37 -2.62
C ALA A 180 -8.66 15.37 -3.12
N SER A 181 -9.07 16.33 -2.27
CA SER A 181 -10.02 17.38 -2.65
C SER A 181 -9.46 18.27 -3.77
N ARG A 182 -8.16 18.62 -3.72
CA ARG A 182 -7.47 19.33 -4.80
C ARG A 182 -7.50 18.55 -6.10
N SER A 183 -7.21 17.25 -6.06
CA SER A 183 -7.25 16.38 -7.25
C SER A 183 -8.67 16.33 -7.84
N ILE A 184 -9.71 16.19 -7.01
CA ILE A 184 -11.12 16.20 -7.45
C ILE A 184 -11.46 17.53 -8.13
N TYR A 185 -11.06 18.65 -7.52
CA TYR A 185 -11.30 19.98 -8.10
C TYR A 185 -10.67 20.12 -9.49
N LEU A 186 -9.42 19.69 -9.64
CA LEU A 186 -8.70 19.75 -10.91
C LEU A 186 -9.36 18.87 -11.98
N VAL A 187 -9.79 17.64 -11.64
CA VAL A 187 -10.53 16.76 -12.57
C VAL A 187 -11.81 17.43 -13.04
N ARG A 188 -12.60 17.99 -12.12
CA ARG A 188 -13.85 18.65 -12.45
C ARG A 188 -13.63 19.88 -13.33
N ASN A 189 -12.60 20.68 -13.04
CA ASN A 189 -12.25 21.85 -13.84
C ASN A 189 -11.79 21.46 -15.25
N TYR A 190 -10.96 20.41 -15.37
CA TYR A 190 -10.54 19.87 -16.66
C TYR A 190 -11.73 19.38 -17.49
N GLN A 191 -12.64 18.63 -16.88
CA GLN A 191 -13.86 18.15 -17.55
C GLN A 191 -14.75 19.30 -18.04
N LYS A 192 -14.89 20.38 -17.27
CA LYS A 192 -15.67 21.56 -17.67
C LYS A 192 -15.04 22.35 -18.82
N LYS A 193 -13.70 22.42 -18.87
CA LYS A 193 -12.97 23.17 -19.92
C LYS A 193 -12.85 22.42 -21.24
N PHE A 194 -12.89 21.09 -21.19
CA PHE A 194 -12.65 20.22 -22.35
C PHE A 194 -13.81 19.26 -22.62
N SER A 195 -15.03 19.57 -22.16
CA SER A 195 -16.24 18.79 -22.47
C SER A 195 -16.62 18.82 -23.95
N GLU A 196 -16.05 19.74 -24.74
CA GLU A 196 -16.36 19.91 -26.17
C GLU A 196 -15.31 19.28 -27.11
N ASP A 197 -14.11 18.94 -26.65
CA ASP A 197 -13.04 18.35 -27.49
C ASP A 197 -12.56 17.00 -26.93
N VAL A 198 -13.31 15.94 -27.24
CA VAL A 198 -13.06 14.55 -26.78
C VAL A 198 -11.86 13.88 -27.47
N ASN A 199 -11.10 14.59 -28.31
CA ASN A 199 -10.04 14.01 -29.16
C ASN A 199 -8.60 14.48 -28.83
N SER A 200 -8.28 14.80 -27.57
CA SER A 200 -6.89 15.10 -27.17
C SER A 200 -6.05 13.84 -26.97
N SER A 201 -5.22 13.51 -27.98
CA SER A 201 -3.81 13.05 -28.01
C SER A 201 -3.13 12.24 -26.88
N ILE A 202 -3.82 11.86 -25.80
CA ILE A 202 -3.31 11.03 -24.71
C ILE A 202 -3.82 9.60 -24.92
N SER A 203 -2.90 8.63 -24.98
CA SER A 203 -3.25 7.21 -25.16
C SER A 203 -4.26 6.75 -24.10
N GLY A 204 -5.35 6.11 -24.53
CA GLY A 204 -6.44 5.67 -23.64
C GLY A 204 -5.99 4.75 -22.50
N ALA A 205 -4.85 4.07 -22.65
CA ALA A 205 -4.26 3.24 -21.59
C ALA A 205 -3.73 4.08 -20.41
N SER A 206 -3.11 5.23 -20.68
CA SER A 206 -2.60 6.12 -19.63
C SER A 206 -3.73 6.82 -18.86
N LYS A 207 -4.81 7.19 -19.56
CA LYS A 207 -6.03 7.77 -18.97
C LYS A 207 -6.73 6.78 -18.04
N SER A 208 -6.87 5.52 -18.47
CA SER A 208 -7.46 4.46 -17.63
C SER A 208 -6.63 4.20 -16.36
N ARG A 209 -5.29 4.14 -16.48
CA ARG A 209 -4.40 3.99 -15.34
C ARG A 209 -4.53 5.15 -14.35
N PHE A 210 -4.48 6.39 -14.85
CA PHE A 210 -4.65 7.59 -14.03
C PHE A 210 -5.99 7.58 -13.27
N MET A 211 -7.09 7.29 -13.96
CA MET A 211 -8.42 7.24 -13.32
C MET A 211 -8.51 6.18 -12.24
N ARG A 212 -7.89 5.00 -12.43
CA ARG A 212 -7.86 3.95 -11.40
C ARG A 212 -7.11 4.41 -10.15
N LEU A 213 -5.93 5.04 -10.31
CA LEU A 213 -5.19 5.63 -9.19
C LEU A 213 -5.98 6.74 -8.49
N PHE A 214 -6.69 7.57 -9.25
CA PHE A 214 -7.53 8.63 -8.71
C PHE A 214 -8.69 8.09 -7.88
N ILE A 215 -9.41 7.10 -8.39
CA ILE A 215 -10.55 6.49 -7.69
C ILE A 215 -10.09 5.80 -6.41
N ILE A 216 -9.05 4.96 -6.47
CA ILE A 216 -8.56 4.27 -5.27
C ILE A 216 -8.02 5.25 -4.22
N SER A 217 -7.27 6.27 -4.63
CA SER A 217 -6.74 7.27 -3.71
C SER A 217 -7.86 8.02 -3.00
N THR A 218 -8.85 8.48 -3.77
CA THR A 218 -10.01 9.18 -3.22
C THR A 218 -10.84 8.27 -2.31
N PHE A 219 -11.09 7.03 -2.73
CA PHE A 219 -11.84 6.05 -1.94
C PHE A 219 -11.15 5.74 -0.61
N MET A 220 -9.84 5.50 -0.63
CA MET A 220 -9.06 5.25 0.58
C MET A 220 -9.11 6.44 1.54
N VAL A 221 -8.97 7.68 1.04
CA VAL A 221 -9.06 8.89 1.87
C VAL A 221 -10.46 9.03 2.46
N SER A 222 -11.51 8.90 1.66
CA SER A 222 -12.90 9.07 2.12
C SER A 222 -13.30 8.10 3.22
N ILE A 223 -12.74 6.88 3.25
CA ILE A 223 -13.01 5.88 4.28
C ILE A 223 -12.08 6.07 5.48
N ASN A 224 -10.77 6.17 5.26
CA ASN A 224 -9.82 6.16 6.37
C ASN A 224 -9.81 7.48 7.14
N PHE A 225 -10.05 8.63 6.48
CA PHE A 225 -10.01 9.93 7.16
C PHE A 225 -11.04 10.06 8.30
N PRO A 226 -12.35 9.75 8.11
CA PRO A 226 -13.31 9.72 9.21
C PRO A 226 -12.93 8.71 10.30
N ILE A 227 -12.40 7.54 9.92
CA ILE A 227 -12.01 6.51 10.89
C ILE A 227 -10.87 7.00 11.78
N VAL A 228 -9.81 7.60 11.22
CA VAL A 228 -8.70 8.10 12.05
C VAL A 228 -9.13 9.24 12.97
N LEU A 229 -10.05 10.10 12.52
CA LEU A 229 -10.62 11.15 13.38
C LEU A 229 -11.48 10.56 14.51
N TYR A 230 -12.29 9.55 14.20
CA TYR A 230 -13.10 8.86 15.19
C TYR A 230 -12.23 8.16 16.24
N ILE A 231 -11.19 7.43 15.82
CA ILE A 231 -10.24 6.78 16.71
C ILE A 231 -9.53 7.81 17.60
N PHE A 232 -9.07 8.93 17.01
CA PHE A 232 -8.46 10.02 17.77
C PHE A 232 -9.41 10.59 18.84
N TYR A 233 -10.64 10.92 18.45
CA TYR A 233 -11.66 11.41 19.37
C TYR A 233 -11.95 10.42 20.51
N HIS A 234 -12.05 9.12 20.20
CA HIS A 234 -12.28 8.10 21.20
C HIS A 234 -11.10 7.96 22.18
N ASN A 235 -9.86 8.02 21.68
CA ASN A 235 -8.66 7.97 22.52
C ASN A 235 -8.56 9.16 23.47
N LEU A 236 -9.08 10.34 23.09
CA LEU A 236 -9.11 11.52 23.96
C LEU A 236 -10.15 11.44 25.09
N LYS A 237 -11.09 10.49 25.06
CA LYS A 237 -12.09 10.33 26.13
C LYS A 237 -11.52 9.65 27.37
N TYR A 238 -10.41 8.93 27.24
CA TYR A 238 -9.77 8.30 28.39
C TYR A 238 -9.09 9.37 29.24
N PRO A 239 -9.29 9.35 30.57
CA PRO A 239 -8.68 10.34 31.46
C PRO A 239 -7.16 10.22 31.40
N MET A 240 -6.50 11.34 31.13
CA MET A 240 -5.04 11.39 31.00
C MET A 240 -4.39 11.37 32.37
N ILE A 241 -3.36 10.54 32.54
CA ILE A 241 -2.58 10.46 33.77
C ILE A 241 -1.25 11.24 33.66
N PRO A 242 -0.67 11.71 34.78
CA PRO A 242 0.67 12.27 34.78
C PRO A 242 1.70 11.24 34.30
N TYR A 243 2.61 11.66 33.43
CA TYR A 243 3.66 10.78 32.91
C TYR A 243 4.75 10.54 33.95
N SER A 244 5.18 9.29 34.10
CA SER A 244 6.34 8.91 34.88
C SER A 244 7.16 7.86 34.13
N TRP A 245 8.39 8.21 33.74
CA TRP A 245 9.31 7.29 33.06
C TRP A 245 9.52 6.00 33.86
N HIS A 246 9.69 6.13 35.18
CA HIS A 246 9.87 4.99 36.07
C HIS A 246 8.65 4.08 36.06
N LEU A 247 7.44 4.62 36.15
CA LEU A 247 6.21 3.81 36.14
C LEU A 247 6.06 3.02 34.84
N VAL A 248 6.26 3.69 33.71
CA VAL A 248 6.15 3.11 32.36
C VAL A 248 7.17 2.00 32.14
N HIS A 249 8.43 2.17 32.57
CA HIS A 249 9.50 1.22 32.19
C HIS A 249 9.87 0.17 33.23
N THR A 250 9.42 0.29 34.50
CA THR A 250 9.87 -0.63 35.57
C THR A 250 8.84 -1.66 36.00
N GLN A 251 7.56 -1.29 36.11
CA GLN A 251 6.58 -2.16 36.76
C GLN A 251 6.01 -3.24 35.83
N GLY A 252 5.78 -2.90 34.55
CA GLY A 252 5.07 -3.76 33.60
C GLY A 252 5.94 -4.50 32.59
N TRP A 253 7.22 -4.16 32.47
CA TRP A 253 8.04 -4.57 31.32
C TRP A 253 8.24 -6.09 31.18
N GLY A 254 8.38 -6.80 32.31
CA GLY A 254 8.56 -8.26 32.34
C GLY A 254 7.27 -9.07 32.21
N TYR A 255 6.10 -8.43 32.31
CA TYR A 255 4.80 -9.10 32.29
C TYR A 255 4.11 -8.91 30.94
N ILE A 256 3.74 -10.03 30.31
CA ILE A 256 3.02 -10.08 29.03
C ILE A 256 1.57 -10.50 29.32
N PRO A 257 0.61 -9.57 29.34
CA PRO A 257 -0.78 -9.90 29.60
C PRO A 257 -1.44 -10.58 28.39
N TYR A 258 -2.27 -11.58 28.68
CA TYR A 258 -3.12 -12.26 27.71
C TYR A 258 -4.54 -11.73 27.88
N ILE A 259 -5.06 -11.06 26.85
CA ILE A 259 -6.37 -10.44 26.87
C ILE A 259 -7.33 -11.29 26.05
N LYS A 260 -8.31 -11.87 26.74
CA LYS A 260 -9.41 -12.56 26.08
C LYS A 260 -10.33 -11.52 25.46
N ASN A 261 -10.51 -11.61 24.15
CA ASN A 261 -11.50 -10.85 23.42
C ASN A 261 -12.28 -11.81 22.54
N ASP A 262 -13.60 -11.74 22.61
CA ASP A 262 -14.49 -12.63 21.85
C ASP A 262 -14.66 -12.17 20.39
N SER A 263 -14.17 -10.97 20.08
CA SER A 263 -14.29 -10.36 18.76
C SER A 263 -12.94 -9.85 18.24
N ILE A 264 -12.78 -9.91 16.92
CA ILE A 264 -11.65 -9.26 16.22
C ILE A 264 -11.99 -7.78 16.11
N GLN A 265 -11.10 -6.93 16.60
CA GLN A 265 -11.28 -5.48 16.57
C GLN A 265 -11.43 -4.99 15.12
N PHE A 266 -12.29 -3.99 14.91
CA PHE A 266 -12.66 -3.50 13.58
C PHE A 266 -11.49 -2.95 12.77
N ASP A 267 -10.50 -2.37 13.45
CA ASP A 267 -9.25 -1.86 12.88
C ASP A 267 -8.46 -2.91 12.09
N HIS A 268 -8.50 -4.18 12.49
CA HIS A 268 -7.81 -5.28 11.79
C HIS A 268 -8.50 -5.71 10.50
N TRP A 269 -9.80 -5.46 10.36
CA TRP A 269 -10.54 -5.72 9.12
C TRP A 269 -10.24 -4.69 8.04
N ILE A 270 -9.86 -3.46 8.41
CA ILE A 270 -9.62 -2.37 7.46
C ILE A 270 -8.50 -2.73 6.47
N PRO A 271 -7.29 -3.18 6.89
CA PRO A 271 -6.23 -3.58 5.96
C PRO A 271 -6.59 -4.82 5.14
N ALA A 272 -7.36 -5.74 5.70
CA ALA A 272 -7.83 -6.93 4.99
C ALA A 272 -8.73 -6.57 3.79
N PHE A 273 -9.72 -5.70 4.00
CA PHE A 273 -10.54 -5.18 2.91
C PHE A 273 -9.76 -4.24 1.99
N ALA A 274 -8.83 -3.46 2.52
CA ALA A 274 -7.99 -2.56 1.72
C ALA A 274 -7.16 -3.33 0.67
N GLY A 275 -6.70 -4.55 0.99
CA GLY A 275 -6.00 -5.43 0.04
C GLY A 275 -6.88 -5.87 -1.14
N ILE A 276 -8.13 -6.23 -0.86
CA ILE A 276 -9.12 -6.59 -1.90
C ILE A 276 -9.39 -5.38 -2.80
N VAL A 277 -9.64 -4.20 -2.21
CA VAL A 277 -9.84 -2.95 -2.96
C VAL A 277 -8.62 -2.62 -3.82
N CYS A 278 -7.41 -2.74 -3.26
CA CYS A 278 -6.16 -2.55 -4.01
C CYS A 278 -6.06 -3.48 -5.22
N PHE A 279 -6.40 -4.77 -5.05
CA PHE A 279 -6.39 -5.70 -6.17
C PHE A 279 -7.46 -5.38 -7.22
N ILE A 280 -8.66 -4.96 -6.84
CA ILE A 280 -9.70 -4.57 -7.79
C ILE A 280 -9.21 -3.39 -8.66
N PHE A 281 -8.61 -2.37 -8.05
CA PHE A 281 -8.19 -1.17 -8.77
C PHE A 281 -6.83 -1.25 -9.45
N PHE A 282 -5.91 -2.09 -8.98
CA PHE A 282 -4.63 -2.27 -9.64
C PHE A 282 -4.61 -3.54 -10.49
N GLY A 283 -5.05 -4.67 -9.94
CA GLY A 283 -5.02 -6.02 -10.50
C GLY A 283 -5.90 -6.30 -11.73
N THR A 284 -6.98 -5.54 -11.96
CA THR A 284 -7.91 -5.82 -13.08
C THR A 284 -7.64 -5.04 -14.39
N GLY A 285 -6.45 -4.42 -14.53
CA GLY A 285 -6.17 -3.52 -15.66
C GLY A 285 -5.84 -4.28 -16.94
N ARG A 286 -6.02 -3.65 -18.12
CA ARG A 286 -5.64 -4.24 -19.42
C ARG A 286 -4.20 -4.75 -19.44
N GLU A 287 -3.30 -4.03 -18.78
CA GLU A 287 -1.87 -4.37 -18.64
C GLU A 287 -1.67 -5.60 -17.74
N ALA A 288 -2.43 -5.69 -16.64
CA ALA A 288 -2.42 -6.86 -15.76
C ALA A 288 -2.96 -8.10 -16.49
N THR A 289 -4.06 -7.96 -17.24
CA THR A 289 -4.65 -9.06 -18.03
C THR A 289 -3.68 -9.61 -19.07
N GLN A 290 -2.89 -8.76 -19.75
CA GLN A 290 -1.88 -9.22 -20.72
C GLN A 290 -0.77 -10.05 -20.06
N ILE A 291 -0.43 -9.76 -18.81
CA ILE A 291 0.57 -10.52 -18.06
C ILE A 291 -0.04 -11.80 -17.49
N TYR A 292 -1.27 -11.78 -16.96
CA TYR A 292 -1.97 -13.01 -16.56
C TYR A 292 -2.04 -14.00 -17.71
N LYS A 293 -2.39 -13.50 -18.89
CA LYS A 293 -2.35 -14.25 -20.15
C LYS A 293 -0.99 -14.92 -20.38
N ARG A 294 0.14 -14.22 -20.18
CA ARG A 294 1.49 -14.80 -20.27
C ARG A 294 1.79 -15.83 -19.18
N TRP A 295 1.29 -15.64 -17.96
CA TRP A 295 1.47 -16.62 -16.88
C TRP A 295 0.68 -17.89 -17.16
N PHE A 296 -0.58 -17.76 -17.59
CA PHE A 296 -1.40 -18.88 -18.01
C PHE A 296 -0.78 -19.63 -19.21
N GLU A 297 -0.16 -18.91 -20.15
CA GLU A 297 0.64 -19.52 -21.23
C GLU A 297 1.85 -20.30 -20.70
N ALA A 298 2.60 -19.73 -19.74
CA ALA A 298 3.76 -20.39 -19.13
C ALA A 298 3.38 -21.67 -18.35
N VAL A 299 2.16 -21.72 -17.80
CA VAL A 299 1.59 -22.88 -17.09
C VAL A 299 0.92 -23.87 -18.06
N GLY A 300 0.90 -23.61 -19.37
CA GLY A 300 0.36 -24.51 -20.39
C GLY A 300 -1.15 -24.36 -20.66
N LEU A 301 -1.82 -23.38 -20.06
CA LEU A 301 -3.25 -23.08 -20.23
C LEU A 301 -3.54 -22.09 -21.37
N GLY A 302 -2.58 -21.86 -22.27
CA GLY A 302 -2.71 -20.91 -23.39
C GLY A 302 -3.84 -21.23 -24.38
N ALA A 303 -4.35 -22.47 -24.38
CA ALA A 303 -5.46 -22.91 -25.23
C ALA A 303 -6.79 -22.17 -24.96
N TYR A 304 -6.98 -21.66 -23.73
CA TYR A 304 -8.21 -20.96 -23.34
C TYR A 304 -8.26 -19.48 -23.74
N PHE A 305 -7.21 -18.95 -24.39
CA PHE A 305 -7.14 -17.55 -24.82
C PHE A 305 -6.95 -17.43 -26.34
N PRO A 306 -8.03 -17.53 -27.15
CA PRO A 306 -7.95 -17.53 -28.61
C PRO A 306 -7.29 -16.26 -29.19
N ASP A 307 -7.48 -15.09 -28.56
CA ASP A 307 -6.85 -13.83 -28.98
C ASP A 307 -5.31 -13.87 -29.00
N LEU A 308 -4.70 -14.61 -28.07
CA LEU A 308 -3.23 -14.72 -27.98
C LEU A 308 -2.68 -15.69 -29.03
N LEU A 309 -3.39 -16.80 -29.24
CA LEU A 309 -3.07 -17.76 -30.29
C LEU A 309 -3.17 -17.11 -31.67
N LEU A 310 -4.17 -16.26 -31.90
CA LEU A 310 -4.31 -15.47 -33.13
C LEU A 310 -3.16 -14.48 -33.30
N ARG A 311 -2.73 -13.78 -32.24
CA ARG A 311 -1.57 -12.87 -32.30
C ARG A 311 -0.25 -13.60 -32.50
N LYS A 312 -0.06 -14.76 -31.88
CA LYS A 312 1.13 -15.63 -32.07
C LYS A 312 1.16 -16.19 -33.49
N LYS A 313 0.02 -16.64 -34.02
CA LYS A 313 -0.13 -17.05 -35.43
C LYS A 313 0.14 -15.89 -36.39
N ALA A 314 -0.32 -14.68 -36.10
CA ALA A 314 -0.06 -13.49 -36.90
C ALA A 314 1.44 -13.10 -36.92
N LEU A 315 2.12 -13.16 -35.76
CA LEU A 315 3.56 -12.89 -35.66
C LEU A 315 4.42 -13.95 -36.36
N ILE A 316 4.00 -15.22 -36.31
CA ILE A 316 4.64 -16.30 -37.08
C ILE A 316 4.40 -16.10 -38.59
N LYS A 317 3.21 -15.61 -38.98
CA LYS A 317 2.86 -15.34 -40.37
C LYS A 317 3.62 -14.12 -40.95
N THR A 318 3.93 -13.11 -40.13
CA THR A 318 4.74 -11.95 -40.56
C THR A 318 6.25 -12.20 -40.48
N GLY A 319 6.72 -13.14 -39.66
CA GLY A 319 8.13 -13.55 -39.61
C GLY A 319 8.54 -14.63 -40.61
N GLY A 320 7.58 -15.24 -41.31
CA GLY A 320 7.80 -16.38 -42.22
C GLY A 320 7.86 -16.03 -43.72
N GLY A 321 7.97 -14.75 -44.09
CA GLY A 321 7.81 -14.31 -45.48
C GLY A 321 8.69 -13.15 -45.90
N SER A 322 10.02 -13.30 -45.80
CA SER A 322 10.96 -12.57 -46.67
C SER A 322 12.32 -13.28 -46.70
N SER A 323 12.38 -14.38 -47.44
CA SER A 323 13.62 -14.91 -48.00
C SER A 323 13.75 -14.43 -49.44
N MET A 324 14.54 -13.38 -49.64
CA MET A 324 15.26 -13.02 -50.87
C MET A 324 16.20 -11.89 -50.43
N GLY A 325 17.51 -12.05 -50.30
CA GLY A 325 18.44 -12.68 -51.22
C GLY A 325 19.33 -11.57 -51.78
N SER A 326 20.64 -11.64 -51.48
CA SER A 326 21.74 -10.78 -51.96
C SER A 326 21.97 -9.43 -51.24
N TRP A 327 22.92 -9.40 -50.28
CA TRP A 327 24.21 -8.72 -50.48
C TRP A 327 25.18 -9.15 -49.36
N VAL A 328 25.74 -10.34 -49.54
CA VAL A 328 26.97 -10.73 -48.84
C VAL A 328 28.11 -9.99 -49.52
N SER A 329 28.82 -9.12 -48.80
CA SER A 329 30.28 -9.22 -48.68
C SER A 329 30.87 -8.15 -47.76
N ARG A 330 31.39 -8.68 -46.65
CA ARG A 330 32.60 -8.27 -45.93
C ARG A 330 33.51 -7.26 -46.65
N LYS A 331 34.00 -6.31 -45.83
CA LYS A 331 35.35 -5.70 -45.84
C LYS A 331 35.75 -4.97 -47.13
N LEU A 332 35.96 -3.67 -47.03
CA LEU A 332 37.25 -3.06 -47.39
C LEU A 332 37.36 -1.64 -46.81
N PHE A 333 38.59 -1.32 -46.45
CA PHE A 333 39.12 -0.09 -45.89
C PHE A 333 38.78 1.19 -46.70
N SER A 334 39.07 2.34 -46.07
CA SER A 334 38.97 3.72 -46.56
C SER A 334 37.55 4.29 -46.44
N SER A 335 37.28 5.43 -45.81
CA SER A 335 38.09 6.60 -45.53
C SER A 335 37.49 7.28 -44.30
N PHE A 336 38.33 7.83 -43.43
CA PHE A 336 38.08 9.10 -42.73
C PHE A 336 39.40 9.52 -42.07
N SER A 337 40.30 10.03 -42.91
CA SER A 337 41.19 11.12 -42.54
C SER A 337 40.73 12.36 -43.30
N THR A 338 40.90 13.52 -42.67
CA THR A 338 40.84 14.89 -43.19
C THR A 338 39.47 15.40 -43.65
N SER A 339 38.84 16.22 -42.81
CA SER A 339 38.96 17.68 -42.86
C SER A 339 38.58 18.29 -41.51
#